data_AF-A0A496AM61-F1
#
_entry.id   AF-A0A496AM61-F1
#
_cell.length_a   1.000
_cell.length_b   1.000
_cell.length_c   1.000
_cell.angle_alpha   90.00
_cell.angle_beta   90.00
_cell.angle_gamma   90.00
#
_symmetry.space_group_name_H-M   'P 1'
#
loop_
_entity.id
_entity.type
_entity.pdbx_description
1 polymer ?
#
loop_
_entity_poly.entity_id
_entity_poly.type
_entity_poly.pdbx_seq_one_letter_code
_entity_poly.pdbx_strand_id
1 'polypeptide(L)'
;MPKRYKNSWTPEEDGILKKCVSEGMISKEIQPYIPKRGVEAIAARRRTLGLKKPDPVFPQDDPATVAQIVKFRMADWRLEDIEAVTGVCRTRLSWLVVRQGIRVRPVVKMPASNKQRWTEVEIGALRRCLRKKMSLDSLCLEFPHRTARAIQKKAYQITRYWLLDEEHAERERLRKKQLRVY
;
A
#
# COMPACT_ATOMS: atom_id res chain seq x y z
N MET A 1 -26.34 -26.36 -1.19
CA MET A 1 -26.13 -24.93 -0.89
C MET A 1 -27.19 -24.12 -1.65
N PRO A 2 -28.18 -23.49 -0.98
CA PRO A 2 -29.16 -22.69 -1.68
C PRO A 2 -28.45 -21.55 -2.44
N LYS A 3 -28.73 -21.42 -3.75
CA LYS A 3 -28.23 -20.34 -4.59
C LYS A 3 -28.62 -19.02 -3.94
N ARG A 4 -27.64 -18.22 -3.51
CA ARG A 4 -27.88 -16.82 -3.11
C ARG A 4 -28.43 -16.09 -4.34
N TYR A 5 -29.75 -15.91 -4.37
CA TYR A 5 -30.37 -15.04 -5.36
C TYR A 5 -29.65 -13.70 -5.29
N LYS A 6 -29.11 -13.25 -6.43
CA LYS A 6 -28.60 -11.89 -6.58
C LYS A 6 -29.79 -10.99 -6.26
N ASN A 7 -29.81 -10.44 -5.05
CA ASN A 7 -30.78 -9.42 -4.66
C ASN A 7 -30.53 -8.22 -5.60
N SER A 8 -31.22 -8.20 -6.72
CA SER A 8 -31.17 -7.11 -7.69
C SER A 8 -31.71 -5.87 -7.00
N TRP A 9 -31.08 -4.73 -7.22
CA TRP A 9 -31.53 -3.46 -6.65
C TRP A 9 -32.85 -3.06 -7.31
N THR A 10 -33.87 -2.72 -6.53
CA THR A 10 -35.13 -2.23 -7.08
C THR A 10 -35.02 -0.73 -7.41
N PRO A 11 -35.84 -0.21 -8.34
CA PRO A 11 -35.89 1.22 -8.61
C PRO A 11 -36.24 2.06 -7.39
N GLU A 12 -37.07 1.53 -6.48
CA GLU A 12 -37.43 2.16 -5.21
C GLU A 12 -36.21 2.31 -4.28
N GLU A 13 -35.42 1.24 -4.11
CA GLU A 13 -34.19 1.26 -3.32
C GLU A 13 -33.18 2.26 -3.89
N ASP A 14 -33.04 2.33 -5.21
CA ASP A 14 -32.18 3.32 -5.87
C ASP A 14 -32.70 4.75 -5.69
N GLY A 15 -34.03 4.95 -5.67
CA GLY A 15 -34.66 6.24 -5.38
C GLY A 15 -34.36 6.74 -3.96
N ILE A 16 -34.54 5.88 -2.97
CA ILE A 16 -34.20 6.17 -1.56
C ILE A 16 -32.71 6.49 -1.44
N LEU A 17 -31.85 5.67 -2.07
CA LEU A 17 -30.41 5.87 -2.03
C LEU A 17 -29.99 7.23 -2.63
N LYS A 18 -30.57 7.64 -3.77
CA LYS A 18 -30.29 8.94 -4.38
C LYS A 18 -30.72 10.09 -3.47
N LYS A 19 -31.92 10.00 -2.87
CA LYS A 19 -32.45 11.02 -1.97
C LYS A 19 -31.56 11.20 -0.73
N CYS A 20 -31.25 10.12 -0.02
CA CYS A 20 -30.40 10.20 1.18
C CYS A 20 -28.98 10.69 0.87
N VAL A 21 -28.42 10.32 -0.29
CA VAL A 21 -27.10 10.84 -0.70
C VAL A 21 -27.16 12.32 -1.06
N SER A 22 -28.24 12.80 -1.69
CA SER A 22 -28.43 14.24 -1.93
C SER A 22 -28.58 15.05 -0.63
N GLU A 23 -29.09 14.42 0.43
CA GLU A 23 -29.17 14.98 1.79
C GLU A 23 -27.83 14.87 2.55
N GLY A 24 -26.76 14.35 1.92
CA GLY A 24 -25.43 14.27 2.51
C GLY A 24 -25.21 13.10 3.47
N MET A 25 -26.13 12.14 3.54
CA MET A 25 -26.04 11.02 4.48
C MET A 25 -24.93 10.03 4.13
N ILE A 26 -24.28 9.48 5.16
CA ILE A 26 -23.30 8.39 4.99
C ILE A 26 -23.99 7.02 4.92
N SER A 27 -23.35 6.03 4.30
CA SER A 27 -23.97 4.69 4.08
C SER A 27 -24.48 4.00 5.36
N LYS A 28 -23.94 4.36 6.53
CA LYS A 28 -24.41 3.86 7.83
C LYS A 28 -25.76 4.48 8.23
N GLU A 29 -25.97 5.76 7.94
CA GLU A 29 -27.23 6.48 8.18
C GLU A 29 -28.31 6.09 7.18
N ILE A 30 -27.92 5.63 5.99
CA ILE A 30 -28.86 5.16 4.95
C ILE A 30 -29.43 3.76 5.29
N GLN A 31 -28.71 2.94 6.04
CA GLN A 31 -29.08 1.54 6.30
C GLN A 31 -30.45 1.36 6.96
N PRO A 32 -30.88 2.20 7.93
CA PRO A 32 -32.24 2.17 8.47
C PRO A 32 -33.35 2.34 7.42
N TYR A 33 -33.11 3.11 6.35
CA TYR A 33 -34.08 3.33 5.27
C TYR A 33 -34.14 2.18 4.26
N ILE A 34 -33.11 1.32 4.22
CA ILE A 34 -33.04 0.14 3.35
C ILE A 34 -32.56 -1.08 4.16
N PRO A 35 -33.36 -1.56 5.13
CA PRO A 35 -32.90 -2.53 6.14
C PRO A 35 -32.54 -3.90 5.54
N LYS A 36 -33.07 -4.23 4.36
CA LYS A 36 -32.75 -5.45 3.62
C LYS A 36 -31.32 -5.45 3.05
N ARG A 37 -30.60 -4.31 3.10
CA ARG A 37 -29.26 -4.13 2.54
C ARG A 37 -28.25 -3.81 3.62
N GLY A 38 -27.14 -4.55 3.63
CA GLY A 38 -26.00 -4.21 4.48
C GLY A 38 -25.32 -2.90 4.06
N VAL A 39 -24.66 -2.24 5.01
CA VAL A 39 -23.92 -0.98 4.79
C VAL A 39 -22.93 -1.09 3.63
N GLU A 40 -22.24 -2.23 3.50
CA GLU A 40 -21.29 -2.48 2.41
C GLU A 40 -21.99 -2.58 1.05
N ALA A 41 -23.16 -3.20 0.97
CA ALA A 41 -23.94 -3.32 -0.26
C ALA A 41 -24.42 -1.94 -0.71
N ILE A 42 -24.87 -1.09 0.22
CA ILE A 42 -25.24 0.31 -0.03
C ILE A 42 -24.02 1.08 -0.57
N ALA A 43 -22.86 0.94 0.07
CA ALA A 43 -21.63 1.61 -0.35
C ALA A 43 -21.13 1.13 -1.73
N ALA A 44 -21.34 -0.14 -2.07
CA ALA A 44 -21.03 -0.69 -3.39
C ALA A 44 -22.00 -0.15 -4.45
N ARG A 45 -23.31 -0.16 -4.18
CA ARG A 45 -24.31 0.36 -5.11
C ARG A 45 -24.13 1.84 -5.38
N ARG A 46 -23.84 2.64 -4.36
CA ARG A 46 -23.55 4.07 -4.49
C ARG A 46 -22.40 4.32 -5.50
N ARG A 47 -21.34 3.50 -5.46
CA ARG A 47 -20.23 3.57 -6.42
C ARG A 47 -20.68 3.21 -7.84
N THR A 48 -21.51 2.17 -7.98
CA THR A 48 -22.08 1.78 -9.29
C THR A 48 -22.95 2.87 -9.89
N LEU A 49 -23.68 3.63 -9.06
CA LEU A 49 -24.52 4.74 -9.49
C LEU A 49 -23.74 6.06 -9.69
N GLY A 50 -22.42 6.08 -9.49
CA GLY A 50 -21.61 7.29 -9.65
C GLY A 50 -21.90 8.40 -8.63
N LEU A 51 -22.60 8.08 -7.54
CA LEU A 51 -22.94 9.03 -6.50
C LEU A 51 -21.70 9.32 -5.64
N LYS A 52 -21.26 10.59 -5.62
CA LYS A 52 -20.10 11.02 -4.82
C LYS A 52 -20.37 10.77 -3.35
N LYS A 53 -19.33 10.36 -2.62
CA LYS A 53 -19.40 10.33 -1.15
C LYS A 53 -19.52 11.80 -0.69
N PRO A 54 -20.36 12.11 0.32
CA PRO A 54 -20.24 13.41 0.98
C PRO A 54 -18.80 13.55 1.46
N ASP A 55 -18.22 14.73 1.24
CA ASP A 55 -16.91 15.02 1.80
C ASP A 55 -16.99 14.75 3.31
N PRO A 56 -15.97 14.12 3.90
CA PRO A 56 -15.94 13.99 5.35
C PRO A 56 -16.13 15.40 5.93
N VAL A 57 -17.25 15.62 6.61
CA VAL A 57 -17.45 16.82 7.41
C VAL A 57 -16.42 16.70 8.52
N PHE A 58 -15.27 17.34 8.31
CA PHE A 58 -14.32 17.56 9.38
C PHE A 58 -15.05 18.47 10.37
N PRO A 59 -15.06 18.14 11.67
CA PRO A 59 -15.50 19.09 12.69
C PRO A 59 -14.79 20.40 12.36
N GLN A 60 -15.54 21.48 12.10
CA GLN A 60 -14.96 22.77 11.74
C GLN A 60 -13.82 23.08 12.70
N ASP A 61 -12.70 23.56 12.16
CA ASP A 61 -11.46 23.82 12.86
C ASP A 61 -11.70 24.68 14.11
N ASP A 62 -12.03 24.03 15.23
CA ASP A 62 -11.93 24.67 16.53
C ASP A 62 -10.42 24.91 16.71
N PRO A 63 -9.98 26.18 16.79
CA PRO A 63 -8.56 26.50 16.92
C PRO A 63 -7.90 25.80 18.11
N ALA A 64 -8.68 25.39 19.13
CA ALA A 64 -8.18 24.57 20.23
C ALA A 64 -7.71 23.18 19.78
N THR A 65 -8.41 22.54 18.85
CA THR A 65 -8.11 21.19 18.35
C THR A 65 -6.87 21.21 17.44
N VAL A 66 -6.75 22.23 16.59
CA VAL A 66 -5.59 22.41 15.70
C VAL A 66 -4.33 22.77 16.50
N ALA A 67 -4.45 23.62 17.53
CA ALA A 67 -3.33 23.97 18.41
C ALA A 67 -2.81 22.76 19.21
N GLN A 68 -3.69 21.86 19.64
CA GLN A 68 -3.28 20.60 20.28
C GLN A 68 -2.52 19.70 19.31
N ILE A 69 -3.02 19.51 18.08
CA ILE A 69 -2.35 18.69 17.05
C ILE A 69 -0.95 19.23 16.72
N VAL A 70 -0.75 20.55 16.67
CA VAL A 70 0.55 21.17 16.41
C VAL A 70 1.51 21.04 17.61
N LYS A 71 1.02 21.18 18.85
CA LYS A 71 1.81 20.92 20.07
C LYS A 71 2.34 19.48 20.14
N PHE A 72 1.52 18.51 19.73
CA PHE A 72 1.91 17.09 19.68
C PHE A 72 2.97 16.75 18.61
N ARG A 73 3.20 17.64 17.65
CA ARG A 73 4.15 17.40 16.54
C ARG A 73 5.60 17.79 16.89
N MET A 74 5.83 18.50 18.00
CA MET A 74 7.15 19.03 18.38
C MET A 74 7.73 18.50 19.71
N ALA A 75 7.01 17.63 20.43
CA ALA A 75 7.52 16.99 21.64
C ALA A 75 7.91 15.52 21.36
N ASP A 76 9.07 15.09 21.85
CA ASP A 76 9.55 13.71 21.80
C ASP A 76 8.51 12.75 22.41
N TRP A 77 8.06 11.77 21.63
CA TRP A 77 6.93 10.90 21.97
C TRP A 77 7.25 9.96 23.15
N ARG A 78 6.51 10.04 24.26
CA ARG A 78 6.43 8.99 25.29
C ARG A 78 5.21 8.10 25.06
N LEU A 79 5.28 6.84 25.51
CA LEU A 79 4.24 5.82 25.27
C LEU A 79 2.86 6.20 25.86
N GLU A 80 2.86 6.99 26.93
CA GLU A 80 1.68 7.47 27.65
C GLU A 80 0.85 8.47 26.81
N ASP A 81 1.46 9.15 25.84
CA ASP A 81 0.80 10.13 24.97
C ASP A 81 -0.05 9.50 23.86
N ILE A 82 0.09 8.18 23.64
CA ILE A 82 -0.58 7.46 22.55
C ILE A 82 -2.08 7.29 22.86
N GLU A 83 -2.46 7.03 24.11
CA GLU A 83 -3.88 6.91 24.50
C GLU A 83 -4.63 8.24 24.28
N ALA A 84 -4.01 9.37 24.64
CA ALA A 84 -4.56 10.71 24.39
C ALA A 84 -4.75 10.99 22.87
N VAL A 85 -3.77 10.60 22.04
CA VAL A 85 -3.84 10.77 20.58
C VAL A 85 -4.87 9.84 19.94
N THR A 86 -5.10 8.64 20.47
CA THR A 86 -6.10 7.70 19.94
C THR A 86 -7.55 8.16 20.14
N GLY A 87 -7.82 9.01 21.15
CA GLY A 87 -9.11 9.68 21.31
C GLY A 87 -9.38 10.73 20.22
N VAL A 88 -8.32 11.39 19.73
CA VAL A 88 -8.40 12.54 18.81
C VAL A 88 -8.22 12.13 17.33
N CYS A 89 -7.39 11.11 17.05
CA CYS A 89 -7.01 10.74 15.69
C CYS A 89 -7.70 9.45 15.21
N ARG A 90 -8.99 9.52 14.84
CA ARG A 90 -9.71 8.43 14.14
C ARG A 90 -9.33 8.30 12.66
N THR A 91 -8.04 8.29 12.32
CA THR A 91 -7.60 7.86 11.00
C THR A 91 -7.33 6.35 10.99
N ARG A 92 -7.61 5.71 9.85
CA ARG A 92 -7.48 4.25 9.65
C ARG A 92 -6.08 3.68 9.96
N LEU A 93 -5.05 4.53 9.94
CA LEU A 93 -3.66 4.18 10.24
C LEU A 93 -3.38 4.11 11.75
N SER A 94 -3.99 4.96 12.58
CA SER A 94 -3.74 4.99 14.03
C SER A 94 -4.21 3.70 14.72
N TRP A 95 -5.41 3.22 14.37
CA TRP A 95 -6.00 2.03 14.99
C TRP A 95 -5.29 0.71 14.63
N LEU A 96 -4.76 0.60 13.40
CA LEU A 96 -4.02 -0.58 12.93
C LEU A 96 -2.64 -0.71 13.57
N VAL A 97 -2.00 0.43 13.87
CA VAL A 97 -0.66 0.49 14.45
C VAL A 97 -0.67 0.04 15.91
N VAL A 98 -1.67 0.47 16.69
CA VAL A 98 -1.79 0.13 18.12
C VAL A 98 -2.18 -1.34 18.33
N ARG A 99 -3.14 -1.87 17.55
CA ARG A 99 -3.69 -3.21 17.80
C ARG A 99 -2.75 -4.36 17.41
N GLN A 100 -1.80 -4.15 16.50
CA GLN A 100 -0.92 -5.21 16.00
C GLN A 100 0.54 -5.12 16.47
N GLY A 101 0.88 -4.19 17.37
CA GLY A 101 2.26 -4.02 17.84
C GLY A 101 3.26 -3.72 16.72
N ILE A 102 2.76 -3.16 15.60
CA ILE A 102 3.58 -2.90 14.42
C ILE A 102 4.48 -1.71 14.76
N ARG A 103 5.77 -1.95 14.95
CA ARG A 103 6.79 -0.90 14.91
C ARG A 103 6.74 -0.27 13.53
N VAL A 104 6.05 0.86 13.40
CA VAL A 104 6.09 1.66 12.19
C VAL A 104 7.47 2.28 12.16
N ARG A 105 8.39 1.69 11.38
CA ARG A 105 9.57 2.45 10.97
C ARG A 105 9.03 3.71 10.30
N PRO A 106 9.50 4.92 10.67
CA PRO A 106 9.06 6.13 10.02
C PRO A 106 9.28 5.94 8.52
N VAL A 107 8.18 5.90 7.77
CA VAL A 107 8.25 5.98 6.32
C VAL A 107 8.64 7.42 6.06
N VAL A 108 9.95 7.69 6.08
CA VAL A 108 10.49 8.90 5.48
C VAL A 108 9.95 8.88 4.07
N LYS A 109 8.97 9.74 3.78
CA LYS A 109 8.49 9.98 2.43
C LYS A 109 9.65 10.60 1.68
N MET A 110 10.55 9.74 1.20
CA MET A 110 11.60 10.10 0.25
C MET A 110 10.89 10.81 -0.91
N PRO A 111 11.37 11.97 -1.36
CA PRO A 111 10.70 12.77 -2.35
C PRO A 111 10.38 11.93 -3.60
N ALA A 112 9.18 12.12 -4.14
CA ALA A 112 8.66 11.34 -5.27
C ALA A 112 9.55 11.39 -6.54
N SER A 113 10.54 12.29 -6.57
CA SER A 113 11.58 12.37 -7.60
C SER A 113 12.55 11.19 -7.60
N ASN A 114 12.57 10.35 -6.55
CA ASN A 114 13.61 9.33 -6.42
C ASN A 114 13.20 7.94 -6.95
N LYS A 115 12.78 7.89 -8.23
CA LYS A 115 13.04 6.71 -9.09
C LYS A 115 14.54 6.66 -9.41
N GLN A 116 15.40 6.76 -8.41
CA GLN A 116 16.85 6.86 -8.60
C GLN A 116 17.25 5.64 -9.43
N ARG A 117 17.76 5.88 -10.63
CA ARG A 117 18.23 4.80 -11.50
C ARG A 117 19.34 4.05 -10.73
N TRP A 118 19.44 2.75 -10.96
CA TRP A 118 20.55 1.98 -10.40
C TRP A 118 21.83 2.40 -11.13
N THR A 119 22.84 2.86 -10.40
CA THR A 119 24.12 3.21 -10.99
C THR A 119 24.94 1.94 -11.29
N GLU A 120 25.89 2.02 -12.21
CA GLU A 120 26.78 0.89 -12.51
C GLU A 120 27.58 0.43 -11.28
N VAL A 121 27.95 1.36 -10.40
CA VAL A 121 28.63 1.05 -9.13
C VAL A 121 27.73 0.23 -8.21
N GLU A 122 26.46 0.62 -8.06
CA GLU A 122 25.47 -0.13 -7.27
C GLU A 122 25.20 -1.51 -7.87
N ILE A 123 25.05 -1.60 -9.19
CA ILE A 123 24.84 -2.88 -9.90
C ILE A 123 26.04 -3.79 -9.72
N GLY A 124 27.26 -3.26 -9.84
CA GLY A 124 28.51 -3.99 -9.61
C GLY A 124 28.64 -4.52 -8.18
N ALA A 125 28.29 -3.69 -7.19
CA ALA A 125 28.24 -4.11 -5.79
C ALA A 125 27.19 -5.20 -5.57
N LEU A 126 25.98 -5.04 -6.11
CA LEU A 126 24.90 -6.01 -5.98
C LEU A 126 25.28 -7.36 -6.62
N ARG A 127 25.93 -7.35 -7.79
CA ARG A 127 26.49 -8.56 -8.43
C ARG A 127 27.51 -9.27 -7.53
N ARG A 128 28.42 -8.53 -6.88
CA ARG A 128 29.39 -9.11 -5.94
C ARG A 128 28.70 -9.77 -4.75
N CYS A 129 27.71 -9.11 -4.16
CA CYS A 129 26.95 -9.65 -3.02
C CYS A 129 26.14 -10.90 -3.40
N LEU A 130 25.53 -10.91 -4.59
CA LEU A 130 24.79 -12.07 -5.11
C LEU A 130 25.71 -13.27 -5.39
N ARG A 131 26.92 -13.04 -5.92
CA ARG A 131 27.92 -14.12 -6.08
C ARG A 131 28.32 -14.74 -4.74
N LYS A 132 28.37 -13.95 -3.67
CA LYS A 132 28.62 -14.42 -2.30
C LYS A 132 27.39 -15.08 -1.65
N LYS A 133 26.26 -15.19 -2.36
CA LYS A 133 24.98 -15.74 -1.87
C LYS A 133 24.51 -15.08 -0.57
N MET A 134 24.71 -13.77 -0.43
CA MET A 134 24.28 -13.02 0.74
C MET A 134 22.75 -13.03 0.88
N SER A 135 22.27 -13.04 2.14
CA SER A 135 20.83 -12.95 2.44
C SER A 135 20.29 -11.55 2.11
N LEU A 136 18.96 -11.44 1.99
CA LEU A 136 18.30 -10.15 1.73
C LEU A 136 18.55 -9.13 2.86
N ASP A 137 18.64 -9.59 4.10
CA ASP A 137 18.90 -8.72 5.25
C ASP A 137 20.30 -8.11 5.18
N SER A 138 21.32 -8.92 4.85
CA SER A 138 22.67 -8.42 4.65
C SER A 138 22.76 -7.47 3.45
N LEU A 139 21.98 -7.72 2.39
CA LEU A 139 21.88 -6.78 1.26
C LEU A 139 21.25 -5.44 1.68
N CYS A 140 20.29 -5.43 2.60
CA CYS A 140 19.67 -4.19 3.06
C CYS A 140 20.64 -3.32 3.89
N LEU A 141 21.63 -3.94 4.54
CA LEU A 141 22.69 -3.21 5.26
C LEU A 141 23.69 -2.54 4.29
N GLU A 142 24.02 -3.21 3.19
CA GLU A 142 24.94 -2.68 2.16
C GLU A 142 24.31 -1.55 1.32
N PHE A 143 22.97 -1.52 1.20
CA PHE A 143 22.25 -0.52 0.43
C PHE A 143 21.22 0.22 1.29
N PRO A 144 21.64 1.01 2.31
CA PRO A 144 20.73 1.64 3.26
C PRO A 144 19.82 2.70 2.63
N HIS A 145 20.22 3.25 1.48
CA HIS A 145 19.44 4.20 0.69
C HIS A 145 18.41 3.55 -0.23
N ARG A 146 18.37 2.20 -0.31
CA ARG A 146 17.41 1.45 -1.12
C ARG A 146 16.46 0.65 -0.25
N THR A 147 15.21 0.53 -0.69
CA THR A 147 14.23 -0.33 -0.01
C THR A 147 14.49 -1.80 -0.33
N ALA A 148 14.21 -2.70 0.62
CA ALA A 148 14.34 -4.15 0.44
C ALA A 148 13.66 -4.65 -0.85
N ARG A 149 12.46 -4.14 -1.15
CA ARG A 149 11.70 -4.48 -2.36
C ARG A 149 12.40 -4.03 -3.64
N ALA A 150 13.04 -2.86 -3.64
CA ALA A 150 13.80 -2.38 -4.80
C ALA A 150 15.05 -3.25 -5.04
N ILE A 151 15.76 -3.61 -3.97
CA ILE A 151 16.92 -4.50 -4.02
C ILE A 151 16.50 -5.87 -4.55
N GLN A 152 15.46 -6.48 -3.98
CA GLN A 152 14.95 -7.79 -4.41
C GLN A 152 14.54 -7.78 -5.89
N LYS A 153 13.80 -6.76 -6.33
CA LYS A 153 13.38 -6.62 -7.73
C LYS A 153 14.59 -6.52 -8.66
N LYS A 154 15.62 -5.75 -8.28
CA LYS A 154 16.82 -5.59 -9.10
C LYS A 154 17.68 -6.86 -9.10
N ALA A 155 17.83 -7.50 -7.95
CA ALA A 155 18.54 -8.78 -7.83
C ALA A 155 17.92 -9.84 -8.74
N TYR A 156 16.58 -9.97 -8.71
CA TYR A 156 15.85 -10.87 -9.60
C TYR A 156 16.08 -10.54 -11.08
N GLN A 157 16.08 -9.25 -11.46
CA GLN A 157 16.42 -8.86 -12.83
C GLN A 157 17.83 -9.32 -13.20
N ILE A 158 18.83 -9.02 -12.37
CA ILE A 158 20.22 -9.38 -12.63
C ILE A 158 20.39 -10.89 -12.75
N THR A 159 19.85 -11.68 -11.81
CA THR A 159 19.99 -13.15 -11.83
C THR A 159 19.25 -13.78 -12.99
N ARG A 160 18.07 -13.28 -13.35
CA ARG A 160 17.31 -13.75 -14.51
C ARG A 160 18.07 -13.52 -15.83
N TYR A 161 18.75 -12.37 -15.98
CA TYR A 161 19.59 -12.13 -17.15
C TYR A 161 20.89 -12.94 -17.10
N TRP A 162 21.44 -13.22 -15.92
CA TRP A 162 22.65 -14.02 -15.76
C TRP A 162 22.47 -15.49 -16.18
N LEU A 163 21.33 -16.10 -15.83
CA LEU A 163 20.96 -17.44 -16.28
C LEU A 163 20.82 -17.53 -17.81
N LEU A 164 20.28 -16.49 -18.43
CA LEU A 164 20.16 -16.41 -19.90
C LEU A 164 21.52 -16.24 -20.58
N ASP A 165 22.44 -15.48 -19.98
CA ASP A 165 23.79 -15.29 -20.51
C ASP A 165 24.65 -16.56 -20.39
N GLU A 166 24.51 -17.34 -19.30
CA GLU A 166 25.22 -18.64 -19.15
C GLU A 166 24.71 -19.69 -20.13
N GLU A 167 23.39 -19.84 -20.30
CA GLU A 167 22.81 -20.74 -21.31
C GLU A 167 23.24 -20.34 -22.73
N HIS A 168 23.28 -19.05 -23.03
CA HIS A 168 23.76 -18.55 -24.32
C HIS A 168 25.25 -18.83 -24.52
N ALA A 169 26.08 -18.66 -23.48
CA ALA A 169 27.50 -18.97 -23.52
C ALA A 169 27.78 -20.48 -23.69
N GLU A 170 26.98 -21.34 -23.06
CA GLU A 170 27.06 -22.80 -23.24
C GLU A 170 26.66 -23.24 -24.65
N ARG A 171 25.59 -22.66 -25.22
CA ARG A 171 25.20 -22.90 -26.62
C ARG A 171 26.31 -22.52 -27.59
N GLU A 172 26.95 -21.38 -27.38
CA GLU A 172 28.08 -20.94 -28.20
C GLU A 172 29.33 -21.83 -28.03
N ARG A 173 29.61 -22.34 -26.82
CA ARG A 173 30.68 -23.33 -26.59
C ARG A 173 30.40 -24.64 -27.32
N LEU A 174 29.17 -25.15 -27.27
CA LEU A 174 28.74 -26.36 -27.98
C LEU A 174 28.86 -26.21 -29.50
N ARG A 175 28.40 -25.07 -30.04
CA ARG A 175 28.51 -24.74 -31.47
C ARG A 175 29.97 -24.74 -31.93
N LYS A 176 30.86 -24.09 -31.17
CA LYS A 176 32.31 -24.07 -31.48
C LYS A 176 32.96 -25.44 -31.35
N LYS A 177 32.49 -26.30 -30.43
CA LYS A 177 32.97 -27.67 -30.28
C LYS A 177 32.55 -28.55 -31.47
N GLN A 178 31.33 -28.40 -31.97
CA GLN A 178 30.85 -29.10 -33.17
C GLN A 178 31.59 -28.68 -34.44
N LEU A 179 31.94 -27.38 -34.57
CA LEU A 179 32.71 -26.86 -35.70
C LEU A 179 34.19 -27.28 -35.72
N ARG A 180 34.73 -27.83 -34.63
CA ARG A 180 36.11 -28.34 -34.56
C ARG A 180 36.25 -29.82 -34.91
N VAL A 181 35.15 -30.51 -35.17
CA VAL A 181 35.11 -31.97 -35.46
C VAL A 181 35.00 -32.24 -36.98
N TYR A 182 34.95 -31.19 -37.79
CA TYR A 182 35.06 -31.21 -39.25
C TYR A 182 36.36 -30.52 -39.68
#